data_AF-E3CZP7-F1
#
_entry.id   AF-E3CZP7-F1
#
_cell.length_a   1.000
_cell.length_b   1.000
_cell.length_c   1.000
_cell.angle_alpha   90.00
_cell.angle_beta   90.00
_cell.angle_gamma   90.00
#
_symmetry.space_group_name_H-M   'P 1'
#
loop_
_entity.id
_entity.type
_entity.pdbx_description
1 polymer ?
#
loop_
_entity_poly.entity_id
_entity_poly.type
_entity_poly.pdbx_seq_one_letter_code
_entity_poly.pdbx_strand_id
1 'polypeptide(L)'
;MSDKPVSLLIPPEGYADWLGDLKTRIHAAQQRATLAVNRELVLLYWQIGRDILARQAEQGWGAKVIDRLAQDLRRAFPDMKGFSRANLMYMRAFAECFRQPKMRPV
;
A
#
# COMPACT_ATOMS: atom_id res chain seq x y z
N MET A 1 17.84 -17.79 -49.70
CA MET A 1 18.96 -17.33 -48.86
C MET A 1 18.41 -17.14 -47.47
N SER A 2 18.87 -17.94 -46.51
CA SER A 2 18.27 -18.07 -45.18
C SER A 2 18.94 -17.05 -44.24
N ASP A 3 18.27 -15.95 -43.95
CA ASP A 3 18.64 -15.07 -42.85
C ASP A 3 18.35 -15.81 -41.54
N LYS A 4 19.36 -16.55 -41.07
CA LYS A 4 19.37 -17.08 -39.71
C LYS A 4 19.27 -15.90 -38.74
N PRO A 5 18.35 -15.92 -37.76
CA PRO A 5 18.37 -14.90 -36.72
C PRO A 5 19.73 -15.01 -36.03
N VAL A 6 20.48 -13.90 -36.03
CA VAL A 6 21.79 -13.81 -35.36
C VAL A 6 21.60 -14.33 -33.94
N SER A 7 22.19 -15.50 -33.68
CA SER A 7 22.16 -16.13 -32.38
C SER A 7 22.85 -15.18 -31.40
N LEU A 8 22.10 -14.66 -30.42
CA LEU A 8 22.54 -13.75 -29.35
C LEU A 8 23.48 -14.47 -28.36
N LEU A 9 24.56 -15.09 -28.84
CA LEU A 9 25.39 -15.96 -28.01
C LEU A 9 26.41 -15.18 -27.17
N ILE A 10 26.69 -13.91 -27.49
CA ILE A 10 27.62 -13.09 -26.71
C ILE A 10 27.09 -11.65 -26.64
N PRO A 11 26.80 -11.12 -25.44
CA PRO A 11 26.42 -9.71 -25.29
C PRO A 11 27.59 -8.80 -25.71
N PRO A 12 27.31 -7.60 -26.26
CA PRO A 12 28.35 -6.61 -26.52
C PRO A 12 29.16 -6.28 -25.26
N GLU A 13 30.40 -5.86 -25.45
CA GLU A 13 31.25 -5.37 -24.36
C GLU A 13 30.53 -4.26 -23.56
N GLY A 14 30.59 -4.33 -22.23
CA GLY A 14 29.92 -3.38 -21.32
C GLY A 14 28.40 -3.58 -21.15
N TYR A 15 27.75 -4.47 -21.92
CA TYR A 15 26.31 -4.72 -21.78
C TYR A 15 25.93 -5.29 -20.41
N ALA A 16 26.72 -6.22 -19.88
CA ALA A 16 26.44 -6.86 -18.59
C ALA A 16 26.48 -5.85 -17.44
N ASP A 17 27.47 -4.94 -17.44
CA ASP A 17 27.61 -3.89 -16.42
C ASP A 17 26.46 -2.89 -16.52
N TRP A 18 26.15 -2.42 -17.73
CA TRP A 18 25.02 -1.53 -17.97
C TRP A 18 23.68 -2.15 -17.53
N LEU A 19 23.47 -3.44 -17.83
CA LEU A 19 22.29 -4.18 -17.41
C LEU A 19 22.23 -4.32 -15.88
N GLY A 20 23.37 -4.56 -15.22
CA GLY A 20 23.49 -4.59 -13.76
C GLY A 20 23.08 -3.25 -13.14
N ASP A 21 23.61 -2.15 -13.66
CA ASP A 21 23.29 -0.80 -13.21
C ASP A 21 21.82 -0.45 -13.42
N LEU A 22 21.23 -0.89 -14.54
CA LEU A 22 19.83 -0.69 -14.82
C LEU A 22 18.95 -1.46 -13.84
N LYS A 23 19.26 -2.74 -13.57
CA LYS A 23 18.54 -3.55 -12.57
C LYS A 23 18.60 -2.92 -11.18
N THR A 24 19.77 -2.45 -10.77
CA THR A 24 19.95 -1.76 -9.47
C THR A 24 19.05 -0.52 -9.37
N ARG A 25 19.03 0.33 -10.42
CA ARG A 25 18.18 1.52 -10.45
C ARG A 25 16.69 1.18 -10.43
N ILE A 26 16.27 0.15 -11.16
CA ILE A 26 14.89 -0.34 -11.17
C ILE A 26 14.48 -0.81 -9.78
N HIS A 27 15.29 -1.65 -9.13
CA HIS A 27 14.99 -2.14 -7.78
C HIS A 27 14.92 -0.99 -6.76
N ALA A 28 15.85 -0.04 -6.81
CA ALA A 28 15.81 1.13 -5.94
C ALA A 28 14.54 1.97 -6.15
N ALA A 29 14.09 2.15 -7.40
CA ALA A 29 12.85 2.86 -7.70
C ALA A 29 11.62 2.10 -7.18
N GLN A 30 11.55 0.78 -7.36
CA GLN A 30 10.47 -0.07 -6.84
C GLN A 30 10.39 -0.05 -5.31
N GLN A 31 11.54 -0.05 -4.62
CA GLN A 31 11.62 0.05 -3.16
C GLN A 31 11.05 1.39 -2.69
N ARG A 32 11.47 2.51 -3.30
CA ARG A 32 10.93 3.83 -2.95
C ARG A 32 9.43 3.93 -3.19
N ALA A 33 8.95 3.40 -4.31
CA ALA A 33 7.52 3.37 -4.61
C ALA A 33 6.73 2.56 -3.57
N THR A 34 7.22 1.36 -3.23
CA THR A 34 6.61 0.51 -2.20
C THR A 34 6.58 1.20 -0.84
N LEU A 35 7.67 1.86 -0.44
CA LEU A 35 7.72 2.61 0.82
C LEU A 35 6.74 3.78 0.85
N ALA A 36 6.64 4.54 -0.25
CA ALA A 36 5.70 5.64 -0.37
C ALA A 36 4.24 5.15 -0.28
N VAL A 37 3.88 4.09 -1.01
CA VAL A 37 2.54 3.49 -0.95
C VAL A 37 2.22 2.97 0.45
N ASN A 38 3.15 2.25 1.08
CA ASN A 38 2.95 1.72 2.43
C ASN A 38 2.76 2.84 3.46
N ARG A 39 3.51 3.94 3.32
CA ARG A 39 3.36 5.13 4.17
C ARG A 39 1.94 5.69 4.07
N GLU A 40 1.44 5.91 2.86
CA GLU A 40 0.10 6.43 2.63
C GLU A 40 -0.99 5.48 3.13
N LEU A 41 -0.84 4.17 2.93
CA LEU A 41 -1.78 3.18 3.45
C LEU A 41 -1.86 3.19 4.99
N VAL A 42 -0.72 3.28 5.68
CA VAL A 42 -0.70 3.34 7.15
C VAL A 42 -1.34 4.64 7.64
N LEU A 43 -1.09 5.78 6.98
CA LEU A 43 -1.74 7.05 7.32
C LEU A 43 -3.26 6.98 7.12
N LEU A 44 -3.70 6.47 5.97
CA LEU A 44 -5.12 6.30 5.66
C LEU A 44 -5.83 5.43 6.69
N TYR A 45 -5.25 4.29 7.03
CA TYR A 45 -5.81 3.36 8.02
C TYR A 45 -5.91 3.97 9.41
N TRP A 46 -4.91 4.77 9.81
CA TRP A 46 -4.99 5.53 11.05
C TRP A 46 -6.11 6.58 11.01
N GLN A 47 -6.24 7.34 9.92
CA GLN A 47 -7.28 8.37 9.75
C GLN A 47 -8.68 7.76 9.80
N ILE A 48 -8.91 6.64 9.10
CA ILE A 48 -10.19 5.91 9.17
C ILE A 48 -10.52 5.51 10.61
N GLY A 49 -9.53 5.00 11.35
CA GLY A 49 -9.70 4.67 12.76
C GLY A 49 -10.10 5.88 13.61
N ARG A 50 -9.48 7.04 13.38
CA ARG A 50 -9.80 8.31 14.06
C ARG A 50 -11.23 8.75 13.76
N ASP A 51 -11.66 8.66 12.51
CA ASP A 51 -13.01 9.04 12.09
C ASP A 51 -14.06 8.13 12.72
N ILE A 52 -13.80 6.82 12.79
CA ILE A 52 -14.66 5.88 13.51
C ILE A 52 -14.79 6.31 14.98
N LEU A 53 -13.68 6.54 15.68
CA LEU A 53 -13.71 6.96 17.09
C LEU A 53 -14.47 8.28 17.30
N ALA A 54 -14.22 9.27 16.44
CA ALA A 54 -14.89 10.57 16.50
C ALA A 54 -16.40 10.43 16.34
N ARG A 55 -16.87 9.68 15.33
CA ARG A 55 -18.31 9.49 15.11
C ARG A 55 -18.98 8.66 16.20
N GLN A 56 -18.28 7.67 16.76
CA GLN A 56 -18.78 6.94 17.92
C GLN A 56 -18.95 7.85 19.16
N ALA A 57 -18.01 8.76 19.39
CA ALA A 57 -18.07 9.70 20.51
C ALA A 57 -19.13 10.81 20.31
N GLU A 58 -19.20 11.40 19.12
CA GLU A 58 -20.08 12.54 18.82
C GLU A 58 -21.54 12.13 18.60
N GLN A 59 -21.77 10.99 17.96
CA GLN A 59 -23.10 10.59 17.46
C GLN A 59 -23.63 9.31 18.12
N GLY A 60 -22.88 8.74 19.08
CA GLY A 60 -23.29 7.53 19.80
C GLY A 60 -23.37 6.28 18.92
N TRP A 61 -22.67 6.25 17.78
CA TRP A 61 -22.74 5.13 16.85
C TRP A 61 -22.23 3.83 17.48
N GLY A 62 -23.08 2.81 17.54
CA GLY A 62 -22.71 1.48 18.03
C GLY A 62 -21.89 0.67 17.02
N ALA A 63 -21.45 -0.52 17.41
CA ALA A 63 -20.60 -1.40 16.59
C ALA A 63 -21.18 -1.76 15.21
N LYS A 64 -22.51 -1.70 15.03
CA LYS A 64 -23.19 -1.96 13.75
C LYS A 64 -22.80 -0.99 12.63
N VAL A 65 -22.32 0.21 12.95
CA VAL A 65 -21.86 1.16 11.91
C VAL A 65 -20.62 0.65 11.19
N ILE A 66 -19.77 -0.11 11.89
CA ILE A 66 -18.55 -0.69 11.32
C ILE A 66 -18.89 -1.81 10.33
N ASP A 67 -19.95 -2.57 10.60
CA ASP A 67 -20.46 -3.57 9.66
C ASP A 67 -20.93 -2.94 8.35
N ARG A 68 -21.72 -1.87 8.48
CA ARG A 68 -22.21 -1.11 7.32
C ARG A 68 -21.07 -0.49 6.53
N LEU A 69 -20.14 0.17 7.21
CA LEU A 69 -18.97 0.81 6.60
C LEU A 69 -18.10 -0.22 5.86
N ALA A 70 -17.85 -1.40 6.44
CA ALA A 70 -17.10 -2.46 5.78
C ALA A 70 -17.76 -2.92 4.48
N GLN A 71 -19.09 -3.07 4.48
CA GLN A 71 -19.83 -3.48 3.29
C GLN A 71 -19.78 -2.41 2.20
N ASP A 72 -20.00 -1.15 2.56
CA ASP A 72 -19.99 -0.02 1.62
C ASP A 72 -18.59 0.19 1.02
N LEU A 73 -17.53 0.13 1.84
CA LEU A 73 -16.14 0.27 1.38
C LEU A 73 -15.69 -0.88 0.47
N ARG A 74 -16.04 -2.13 0.79
CA ARG A 74 -15.73 -3.28 -0.08
C ARG A 74 -16.44 -3.19 -1.43
N ARG A 75 -17.65 -2.64 -1.46
CA ARG A 75 -18.39 -2.41 -2.71
C ARG A 75 -17.75 -1.29 -3.54
N ALA A 76 -17.29 -0.23 -2.90
CA ALA A 76 -16.63 0.90 -3.58
C ALA A 76 -15.21 0.54 -4.06
N PHE A 77 -14.51 -0.32 -3.33
CA PHE A 77 -13.10 -0.66 -3.59
C PHE A 77 -12.91 -2.20 -3.62
N PRO A 78 -13.45 -2.90 -4.64
CA PRO A 78 -13.45 -4.36 -4.68
C PRO A 78 -12.05 -4.99 -4.71
N ASP A 79 -11.06 -4.28 -5.28
CA ASP A 79 -9.67 -4.76 -5.35
C ASP A 79 -8.89 -4.56 -4.04
N MET A 80 -9.41 -3.71 -3.13
CA MET A 80 -8.76 -3.43 -1.86
C MET A 80 -9.19 -4.42 -0.77
N LYS A 81 -8.27 -5.34 -0.42
CA LYS A 81 -8.49 -6.33 0.66
C LYS A 81 -8.49 -5.72 2.07
N GLY A 82 -8.18 -4.43 2.21
CA GLY A 82 -8.01 -3.72 3.48
C GLY A 82 -9.30 -3.44 4.26
N PHE A 83 -10.48 -3.48 3.63
CA PHE A 83 -11.74 -2.99 4.23
C PHE A 83 -12.66 -4.07 4.82
N SER A 84 -12.09 -5.10 5.44
CA SER A 84 -12.89 -6.02 6.25
C SER A 84 -13.36 -5.37 7.55
N ARG A 85 -14.47 -5.85 8.11
CA ARG A 85 -14.93 -5.45 9.45
C ARG A 85 -13.82 -5.58 10.50
N ALA A 86 -13.10 -6.71 10.47
CA ALA A 86 -11.97 -6.94 11.38
C ALA A 86 -10.87 -5.89 11.20
N ASN A 87 -10.52 -5.54 9.95
CA ASN A 87 -9.53 -4.51 9.68
C ASN A 87 -9.99 -3.13 10.12
N LEU A 88 -11.27 -2.77 9.96
CA LEU A 88 -11.79 -1.50 10.48
C LEU A 88 -11.72 -1.43 12.01
N MET A 89 -11.96 -2.56 12.70
CA MET A 89 -11.76 -2.64 14.15
C MET A 89 -10.28 -2.47 14.52
N TYR A 90 -9.36 -3.04 13.74
CA TYR A 90 -7.93 -2.81 13.93
C TYR A 90 -7.52 -1.35 13.66
N MET A 91 -8.07 -0.72 12.63
CA MET A 91 -7.86 0.70 12.34
C MET A 91 -8.32 1.57 13.50
N ARG A 92 -9.51 1.30 14.04
CA ARG A 92 -10.04 1.97 15.25
C ARG A 92 -9.10 1.79 16.44
N ALA A 93 -8.69 0.56 16.74
CA ALA A 93 -7.76 0.28 17.83
C ALA A 93 -6.38 0.95 17.62
N PHE A 94 -5.90 0.99 16.37
CA PHE A 94 -4.67 1.66 16.00
C PHE A 94 -4.75 3.17 16.26
N ALA A 95 -5.86 3.81 15.88
CA ALA A 95 -6.10 5.22 16.17
C ALA A 95 -6.29 5.53 17.66
N GLU A 96 -6.83 4.59 18.42
CA GLU A 96 -7.02 4.69 19.87
C GLU A 96 -5.66 4.67 20.60
N CYS A 97 -4.75 3.79 20.17
CA CYS A 97 -3.43 3.64 20.79
C CYS A 97 -2.42 4.73 20.38
N PHE A 98 -2.59 5.37 19.22
CA PHE A 98 -1.60 6.32 18.68
C PHE A 98 -2.23 7.66 18.30
N ARG A 99 -1.78 8.75 18.93
CA ARG A 99 -2.36 10.10 18.75
C ARG A 99 -2.09 10.73 17.38
N GLN A 100 -0.97 10.37 16.73
CA GLN A 100 -0.59 10.61 15.33
C GLN A 100 0.64 9.74 15.05
N PRO A 101 0.69 8.91 13.99
CA PRO A 101 1.87 8.11 13.70
C PRO A 101 3.02 9.04 13.30
N LYS A 102 4.06 9.15 14.15
CA LYS A 102 5.31 9.81 13.76
C LYS A 102 6.03 8.91 12.75
N MET A 103 5.77 9.11 11.47
CA MET A 103 6.48 8.40 10.41
C MET A 103 7.85 9.05 10.21
N ARG A 104 8.92 8.26 10.36
CA ARG A 104 10.27 8.70 10.00
C ARG A 104 10.30 9.04 8.50
N PRO A 105 10.98 10.14 8.11
CA PRO A 105 11.21 10.40 6.69
C PRO A 105 12.01 9.25 6.07
N VAL A 106 11.63 8.87 4.85
CA VAL A 106 12.36 7.92 4.00
C VAL A 106 13.52 8.67 3.35
#